data_AF-A0A0M4FQ61-F1
#
_entry.id   AF-A0A0M4FQ61-F1
#
_cell.length_a   1.000
_cell.length_b   1.000
_cell.length_c   1.000
_cell.angle_alpha   90.00
_cell.angle_beta   90.00
_cell.angle_gamma   90.00
#
_symmetry.space_group_name_H-M   'P 1'
#
loop_
_entity.id
_entity.type
_entity.pdbx_description
1 polymer ?
#
loop_
_entity_poly.entity_id
_entity_poly.type
_entity_poly.pdbx_seq_one_letter_code
_entity_poly.pdbx_strand_id
1 'polypeptide(L)'
;MKKLINMINSSSKVAGVSLLELKKTEKALGAIFPDEYKELFLETNGAKFGDWTLFPIQTNEQTALIDVVKKNREFRPNNVPSEMICIGENINGDTLCYRIRKRFMQEQIYVWYAETEKSDCKALTFKEFIDWYVPKVNTNKPNKLGTFMVESGKLIVTDPYYKVDEESELQIVLLNVKNGNWTASISYTPDEVVKTLFVFYGEKKPTGKWHVCDKQIGVDSAQAGIFDFKTFGRDEAIQFDDVVESDAQGGVFSDGAVSMSGYGDGMYEVKVKYNISKKVVGVMIDFVDEE
;
A
#
# COMPACT_ATOMS: atom_id res chain seq x y z
N MET A 1 -1.48 10.25 6.46
CA MET A 1 -2.95 10.37 6.34
C MET A 1 -3.51 10.19 4.93
N LYS A 2 -2.94 10.80 3.86
CA LYS A 2 -3.37 10.51 2.46
C LYS A 2 -3.50 9.00 2.16
N LYS A 3 -2.68 8.17 2.82
CA LYS A 3 -2.81 6.70 2.80
C LYS A 3 -4.15 6.18 3.34
N LEU A 4 -4.69 6.68 4.46
CA LEU A 4 -5.91 6.15 5.08
C LEU A 4 -7.18 6.44 4.25
N ILE A 5 -7.29 7.65 3.70
CA ILE A 5 -8.41 8.00 2.80
C ILE A 5 -8.31 7.22 1.48
N ASN A 6 -7.12 6.85 1.03
CA ASN A 6 -6.96 5.99 -0.14
C ASN A 6 -7.43 4.55 0.11
N MET A 7 -7.34 4.08 1.36
CA MET A 7 -7.73 2.73 1.77
C MET A 7 -9.25 2.53 1.88
N ILE A 8 -10.04 3.60 2.11
CA ILE A 8 -11.49 3.47 2.21
C ILE A 8 -12.17 3.37 0.83
N ASN A 9 -13.36 2.77 0.79
CA ASN A 9 -14.13 2.58 -0.43
C ASN A 9 -14.43 3.94 -1.10
N SER A 10 -14.12 4.05 -2.39
CA SER A 10 -14.32 5.25 -3.20
C SER A 10 -15.75 5.78 -3.15
N SER A 11 -16.76 4.90 -3.06
CA SER A 11 -18.16 5.29 -2.96
C SER A 11 -18.53 5.97 -1.63
N SER A 12 -17.65 5.90 -0.63
CA SER A 12 -17.84 6.52 0.69
C SER A 12 -17.02 7.79 0.90
N LYS A 13 -16.23 8.21 -0.11
CA LYS A 13 -15.47 9.48 -0.08
C LYS A 13 -16.42 10.66 -0.33
N VAL A 14 -17.15 11.04 0.73
CA VAL A 14 -17.97 12.26 0.78
C VAL A 14 -17.22 13.35 1.53
N ALA A 15 -17.72 14.58 1.48
CA ALA A 15 -17.18 15.68 2.28
C ALA A 15 -17.13 15.30 3.77
N GLY A 16 -15.98 15.58 4.40
CA GLY A 16 -15.82 15.42 5.84
C GLY A 16 -16.61 16.45 6.64
N VAL A 17 -16.50 16.34 7.96
CA VAL A 17 -17.20 17.20 8.91
C VAL A 17 -16.31 18.32 9.42
N SER A 18 -16.93 19.37 9.94
CA SER A 18 -16.20 20.48 10.56
C SER A 18 -15.73 20.14 11.99
N LEU A 19 -14.69 20.85 12.45
CA LEU A 19 -14.25 20.79 13.85
C LEU A 19 -15.36 21.13 14.86
N LEU A 20 -16.33 21.97 14.45
CA LEU A 20 -17.47 22.32 15.29
C LEU A 20 -18.43 21.14 15.45
N GLU A 21 -18.68 20.40 14.38
CA GLU A 21 -19.52 19.19 14.39
C GLU A 21 -18.88 18.07 15.21
N LEU A 22 -17.56 17.87 15.09
CA LEU A 22 -16.81 16.96 15.96
C LEU A 22 -17.00 17.31 17.44
N LYS A 23 -16.75 18.56 17.84
CA LYS A 23 -16.90 19.00 19.24
C LYS A 23 -18.32 18.86 19.77
N LYS A 24 -19.33 19.16 18.94
CA LYS A 24 -20.75 18.96 19.32
C LYS A 24 -21.05 17.48 19.56
N THR A 25 -20.52 16.61 18.70
CA THR A 25 -20.69 15.16 18.79
C THR A 25 -19.99 14.60 20.02
N GLU A 26 -18.74 14.98 20.29
CA GLU A 26 -18.00 14.62 21.51
C GLU A 26 -18.77 15.03 22.76
N LYS A 27 -19.30 16.26 22.79
CA LYS A 27 -20.13 16.75 23.89
C LYS A 27 -21.41 15.91 24.06
N ALA A 28 -22.03 15.49 22.97
CA ALA A 28 -23.21 14.65 23.02
C ALA A 28 -22.88 13.23 23.52
N LEU A 29 -21.78 12.64 23.09
CA LEU A 29 -21.34 11.33 23.55
C LEU A 29 -20.77 11.37 24.98
N GLY A 30 -20.36 12.54 25.47
CA GLY A 30 -19.63 12.66 26.73
C GLY A 30 -18.20 12.11 26.64
N ALA A 31 -17.66 12.01 25.42
CA ALA A 31 -16.39 11.37 25.14
C ALA A 31 -15.63 12.13 24.05
N ILE A 32 -14.30 12.13 24.15
CA ILE A 32 -13.35 12.78 23.25
C ILE A 32 -12.82 11.71 22.29
N PHE A 33 -12.87 11.99 21.00
CA PHE A 33 -12.44 11.08 19.95
C PHE A 33 -10.90 10.98 19.89
N PRO A 34 -10.35 9.81 19.53
CA PRO A 34 -8.92 9.67 19.22
C PRO A 34 -8.55 10.50 17.98
N ASP A 35 -7.27 10.83 17.84
CA ASP A 35 -6.79 11.70 16.76
C ASP A 35 -7.04 11.07 15.38
N GLU A 36 -6.70 9.79 15.17
CA GLU A 36 -6.94 9.09 13.89
C GLU A 36 -8.42 9.11 13.46
N TYR A 37 -9.35 9.01 14.42
CA TYR A 37 -10.78 9.05 14.13
C TYR A 37 -11.22 10.46 13.71
N LYS A 38 -10.78 11.50 14.42
CA LYS A 38 -11.07 12.89 14.05
C LYS A 38 -10.52 13.23 12.68
N GLU A 39 -9.27 12.85 12.44
CA GLU A 39 -8.58 13.02 11.17
C GLU A 39 -9.35 12.41 10.00
N LEU A 40 -9.78 11.15 10.14
CA LEU A 40 -10.62 10.52 9.11
C LEU A 40 -11.93 11.29 8.90
N PHE A 41 -12.58 11.72 9.99
CA PHE A 41 -13.86 12.41 9.92
C PHE A 41 -13.80 13.84 9.37
N LEU A 42 -12.64 14.50 9.46
CA LEU A 42 -12.39 15.78 8.80
C LEU A 42 -12.28 15.62 7.28
N GLU A 43 -11.82 14.46 6.81
CA GLU A 43 -11.66 14.17 5.37
C GLU A 43 -12.93 13.54 4.77
N THR A 44 -13.64 12.68 5.53
CA THR A 44 -14.86 12.03 5.05
C THR A 44 -15.81 11.61 6.15
N ASN A 45 -17.11 11.45 5.85
CA ASN A 45 -18.12 11.15 6.85
C ASN A 45 -18.82 9.80 6.60
N GLY A 46 -18.72 8.87 7.57
CA GLY A 46 -19.32 7.54 7.45
C GLY A 46 -18.60 6.61 6.48
N ALA A 47 -17.27 6.60 6.55
CA ALA A 47 -16.42 5.79 5.68
C ALA A 47 -16.80 4.30 5.69
N LYS A 48 -16.63 3.65 4.53
CA LYS A 48 -16.77 2.20 4.36
C LYS A 48 -15.44 1.57 3.99
N PHE A 49 -15.11 0.43 4.59
CA PHE A 49 -13.89 -0.32 4.28
C PHE A 49 -14.14 -1.81 4.53
N GLY A 50 -13.80 -2.66 3.56
CA GLY A 50 -14.25 -4.05 3.57
C GLY A 50 -15.76 -4.15 3.79
N ASP A 51 -16.14 -4.93 4.79
CA ASP A 51 -17.53 -5.13 5.22
C ASP A 51 -17.97 -4.18 6.35
N TRP A 52 -17.13 -3.22 6.73
CA TRP A 52 -17.42 -2.26 7.79
C TRP A 52 -17.95 -0.94 7.26
N THR A 53 -18.93 -0.37 7.96
CA THR A 53 -19.45 0.98 7.76
C THR A 53 -19.39 1.75 9.07
N LEU A 54 -18.75 2.92 9.06
CA LEU A 54 -18.73 3.81 10.23
C LEU A 54 -20.04 4.56 10.35
N PHE A 55 -20.49 4.76 11.60
CA PHE A 55 -21.64 5.62 11.86
C PHE A 55 -21.26 7.07 11.56
N PRO A 56 -22.02 7.76 10.69
CA PRO A 56 -21.70 9.13 10.33
C PRO A 56 -21.91 10.08 11.52
N ILE A 57 -21.31 11.25 11.42
CA ILE A 57 -21.61 12.40 12.26
C ILE A 57 -22.70 13.22 11.57
N GLN A 58 -23.71 13.59 12.35
CA GLN A 58 -24.81 14.42 11.87
C GLN A 58 -24.30 15.83 11.51
N THR A 59 -24.54 16.25 10.27
CA THR A 59 -24.22 17.60 9.79
C THR A 59 -25.50 18.35 9.41
N ASN A 60 -25.38 19.65 9.15
CA ASN A 60 -26.50 20.43 8.63
C ASN A 60 -26.91 20.01 7.21
N GLU A 61 -25.95 19.51 6.43
CA GLU A 61 -26.12 19.14 5.03
C GLU A 61 -26.51 17.66 4.86
N GLN A 62 -26.15 16.81 5.82
CA GLN A 62 -26.33 15.37 5.76
C GLN A 62 -27.03 14.87 7.02
N THR A 63 -28.30 14.50 6.86
CA THR A 63 -29.08 13.86 7.92
C THR A 63 -29.04 12.35 7.75
N ALA A 64 -28.31 11.69 8.65
CA ALA A 64 -28.28 10.24 8.70
C ALA A 64 -29.45 9.72 9.52
N LEU A 65 -30.06 8.63 9.04
CA LEU A 65 -31.09 7.91 9.78
C LEU A 65 -30.56 7.44 11.14
N ILE A 66 -29.34 6.88 11.15
CA ILE A 66 -28.62 6.45 12.35
C ILE A 66 -27.20 7.04 12.31
N ASP A 67 -26.98 8.10 13.08
CA ASP A 67 -25.65 8.69 13.33
C ASP A 67 -25.01 8.07 14.59
N VAL A 68 -23.73 8.37 14.83
CA VAL A 68 -22.96 7.83 15.97
C VAL A 68 -23.60 8.15 17.34
N VAL A 69 -24.27 9.31 17.47
CA VAL A 69 -24.94 9.70 18.72
C VAL A 69 -26.22 8.89 18.91
N LYS A 70 -27.07 8.84 17.88
CA LYS A 70 -28.31 8.03 17.90
C LYS A 70 -28.01 6.56 18.11
N LYS A 71 -26.98 6.01 17.48
CA LYS A 71 -26.56 4.62 17.70
C LYS A 71 -26.24 4.36 19.17
N ASN A 72 -25.54 5.27 19.84
CA ASN A 72 -25.14 5.04 21.24
C ASN A 72 -26.23 5.37 22.26
N ARG A 73 -27.26 6.16 21.90
CA ARG A 73 -28.33 6.58 22.83
C ARG A 73 -29.65 5.85 22.63
N GLU A 74 -30.03 5.61 21.37
CA GLU A 74 -31.37 5.13 20.99
C GLU A 74 -31.30 3.71 20.41
N PHE A 75 -30.27 3.41 19.63
CA PHE A 75 -30.12 2.13 18.90
C PHE A 75 -28.92 1.32 19.39
N ARG A 76 -28.61 1.41 20.68
CA ARG A 76 -27.44 0.74 21.25
C ARG A 76 -27.68 -0.77 21.24
N PRO A 77 -26.74 -1.59 20.72
CA PRO A 77 -26.91 -3.04 20.78
C PRO A 77 -26.98 -3.52 22.23
N ASN A 78 -27.77 -4.56 22.45
CA ASN A 78 -27.96 -5.14 23.78
C ASN A 78 -26.63 -5.64 24.36
N ASN A 79 -26.49 -5.55 25.69
CA ASN A 79 -25.38 -6.09 26.46
C ASN A 79 -23.99 -5.49 26.16
N VAL A 80 -23.87 -4.52 25.25
CA VAL A 80 -22.62 -3.77 25.02
C VAL A 80 -22.24 -3.00 26.30
N PRO A 81 -21.06 -3.24 26.89
CA PRO A 81 -20.62 -2.59 28.13
C PRO A 81 -20.74 -1.07 28.07
N SER A 82 -21.19 -0.42 29.14
CA SER A 82 -21.41 1.04 29.17
C SER A 82 -20.14 1.87 28.92
N GLU A 83 -18.97 1.27 29.13
CA GLU A 83 -17.66 1.84 28.82
C GLU A 83 -17.28 1.74 27.35
N MET A 84 -18.13 1.23 26.45
CA MET A 84 -17.86 1.16 25.02
C MET A 84 -18.72 2.13 24.22
N ILE A 85 -18.14 2.74 23.19
CA ILE A 85 -18.85 3.57 22.22
C ILE A 85 -18.81 2.91 20.87
N CYS A 86 -19.98 2.61 20.34
CA CYS A 86 -20.15 2.02 19.03
C CYS A 86 -19.85 3.09 17.96
N ILE A 87 -18.92 2.81 17.06
CA ILE A 87 -18.46 3.74 16.02
C ILE A 87 -18.70 3.23 14.60
N GLY A 88 -19.01 1.95 14.43
CA GLY A 88 -19.39 1.38 13.14
C GLY A 88 -20.01 -0.01 13.31
N GLU A 89 -20.46 -0.57 12.20
CA GLU A 89 -21.01 -1.92 12.13
C GLU A 89 -20.49 -2.67 10.91
N ASN A 90 -20.40 -3.98 11.07
CA ASN A 90 -20.13 -4.92 9.99
C ASN A 90 -21.46 -5.41 9.39
N ILE A 91 -21.44 -5.89 8.15
CA ILE A 91 -22.61 -6.49 7.49
C ILE A 91 -23.21 -7.68 8.26
N ASN A 92 -22.42 -8.38 9.08
CA ASN A 92 -22.86 -9.49 9.92
C ASN A 92 -23.53 -9.03 11.25
N GLY A 93 -23.56 -7.72 11.53
CA GLY A 93 -24.12 -7.14 12.75
C GLY A 93 -23.12 -6.90 13.88
N ASP A 94 -21.86 -7.33 13.73
CA ASP A 94 -20.81 -7.02 14.70
C ASP A 94 -20.57 -5.51 14.78
N THR A 95 -20.26 -5.03 15.97
CA THR A 95 -20.17 -3.60 16.24
C THR A 95 -18.74 -3.19 16.58
N LEU A 96 -18.22 -2.23 15.82
CA LEU A 96 -16.91 -1.64 16.07
C LEU A 96 -17.01 -0.64 17.21
N CYS A 97 -16.12 -0.73 18.19
CA CYS A 97 -16.20 0.04 19.42
C CYS A 97 -14.85 0.64 19.84
N TYR A 98 -14.91 1.83 20.45
CA TYR A 98 -13.86 2.31 21.33
C TYR A 98 -14.23 2.07 22.79
N ARG A 99 -13.24 1.78 23.63
CA ARG A 99 -13.41 1.85 25.09
C ARG A 99 -13.20 3.27 25.59
N ILE A 100 -14.05 3.75 26.49
CA ILE A 100 -13.90 5.02 27.18
C ILE A 100 -13.26 4.81 28.54
N ARG A 101 -12.25 5.64 28.86
CA ARG A 101 -11.77 5.85 30.22
C ARG A 101 -11.98 7.30 30.62
N LYS A 102 -12.82 7.53 31.63
CA LYS A 102 -13.34 8.87 32.00
C LYS A 102 -14.12 9.50 30.84
N ARG A 103 -13.45 10.31 30.04
CA ARG A 103 -14.00 10.99 28.86
C ARG A 103 -13.17 10.74 27.60
N PHE A 104 -12.13 9.94 27.67
CA PHE A 104 -11.24 9.71 26.54
C PHE A 104 -11.55 8.36 25.94
N MET A 105 -11.86 8.33 24.65
CA MET A 105 -11.84 7.08 23.89
C MET A 105 -10.38 6.65 23.75
N GLN A 106 -10.09 5.41 24.10
CA GLN A 106 -8.77 4.83 23.93
C GLN A 106 -8.52 4.52 22.46
N GLU A 107 -7.26 4.48 22.02
CA GLU A 107 -6.89 4.23 20.61
C GLU A 107 -7.16 2.79 20.14
N GLN A 108 -7.17 1.85 21.10
CA GLN A 108 -7.42 0.44 20.84
C GLN A 108 -8.83 0.21 20.28
N ILE A 109 -8.90 -0.59 19.22
CA ILE A 109 -10.12 -0.93 18.51
C ILE A 109 -10.67 -2.25 19.03
N TYR A 110 -11.93 -2.24 19.47
CA TYR A 110 -12.64 -3.41 19.94
C TYR A 110 -13.74 -3.79 18.97
N VAL A 111 -13.96 -5.09 18.80
CA VAL A 111 -15.16 -5.62 18.13
C VAL A 111 -16.05 -6.26 19.16
N TRP A 112 -17.31 -5.83 19.19
CA TRP A 112 -18.39 -6.49 19.92
C TRP A 112 -19.12 -7.44 18.98
N TYR A 113 -19.09 -8.72 19.32
CA TYR A 113 -19.68 -9.79 18.52
C TYR A 113 -21.15 -9.98 18.83
N ALA A 114 -22.02 -9.77 17.84
CA ALA A 114 -23.46 -9.82 18.05
C ALA A 114 -23.95 -11.22 18.48
N GLU A 115 -23.33 -12.27 17.93
CA GLU A 115 -23.73 -13.65 18.21
C GLU A 115 -23.28 -14.15 19.58
N THR A 116 -22.10 -13.74 20.04
CA THR A 116 -21.50 -14.29 21.27
C THR A 116 -21.61 -13.36 22.46
N GLU A 117 -22.00 -12.10 22.24
CA GLU A 117 -22.06 -11.04 23.25
C GLU A 117 -20.72 -10.89 24.01
N LYS A 118 -19.62 -11.00 23.26
CA LYS A 118 -18.26 -10.82 23.76
C LYS A 118 -17.56 -9.71 22.99
N SER A 119 -16.58 -9.10 23.65
CA SER A 119 -15.67 -8.15 23.03
C SER A 119 -14.26 -8.70 22.92
N ASP A 120 -13.58 -8.37 21.84
CA ASP A 120 -12.15 -8.63 21.67
C ASP A 120 -11.41 -7.37 21.21
N CYS A 121 -10.17 -7.19 21.67
CA CYS A 121 -9.31 -6.11 21.22
C CYS A 121 -8.65 -6.56 19.92
N LYS A 122 -9.03 -5.95 18.80
CA LYS A 122 -8.54 -6.36 17.48
C LYS A 122 -7.27 -5.64 17.09
N ALA A 123 -7.22 -4.32 17.20
CA ALA A 123 -6.06 -3.56 16.76
C ALA A 123 -5.65 -2.53 17.81
N LEU A 124 -4.38 -2.12 17.79
CA LEU A 124 -3.87 -1.08 18.67
C LEU A 124 -4.19 0.32 18.15
N THR A 125 -4.37 0.44 16.83
CA THR A 125 -4.71 1.70 16.14
C THR A 125 -5.88 1.49 15.18
N PHE A 126 -6.55 2.58 14.81
CA PHE A 126 -7.64 2.52 13.87
C PHE A 126 -7.13 2.27 12.45
N LYS A 127 -5.97 2.82 12.11
CA LYS A 127 -5.29 2.56 10.84
C LYS A 127 -5.00 1.07 10.62
N GLU A 128 -4.43 0.41 11.62
CA GLU A 128 -4.12 -1.03 11.55
C GLU A 128 -5.40 -1.85 11.32
N PHE A 129 -6.48 -1.52 12.02
CA PHE A 129 -7.76 -2.19 11.82
C PHE A 129 -8.27 -2.03 10.39
N ILE A 130 -8.29 -0.81 9.85
CA ILE A 130 -8.74 -0.57 8.46
C ILE A 130 -7.88 -1.39 7.48
N ASP A 131 -6.56 -1.43 7.69
CA ASP A 131 -5.64 -2.14 6.79
C ASP A 131 -5.94 -3.63 6.64
N TRP A 132 -6.37 -4.31 7.72
CA TRP A 132 -6.73 -5.73 7.66
C TRP A 132 -7.99 -6.03 6.85
N TYR A 133 -8.93 -5.08 6.76
CA TYR A 133 -10.23 -5.31 6.13
C TYR A 133 -10.35 -4.68 4.74
N VAL A 134 -9.38 -3.87 4.33
CA VAL A 134 -9.35 -3.30 2.98
C VAL A 134 -8.87 -4.38 1.99
N PRO A 135 -9.61 -4.62 0.89
CA PRO A 135 -9.20 -5.59 -0.12
C PRO A 135 -7.80 -5.27 -0.64
N LYS A 136 -6.88 -6.23 -0.48
CA LYS A 136 -5.51 -6.12 -0.99
C LYS A 136 -5.50 -6.38 -2.50
N VAL A 137 -5.66 -5.32 -3.29
CA VAL A 137 -5.88 -5.34 -4.75
C VAL A 137 -4.67 -5.89 -5.51
N ASN A 138 -3.47 -5.77 -4.93
CA ASN A 138 -2.21 -6.06 -5.60
C ASN A 138 -1.72 -7.53 -5.46
N THR A 139 -2.42 -8.36 -4.70
CA THR A 139 -1.90 -9.66 -4.22
C THR A 139 -2.05 -10.83 -5.21
N ASN A 140 -2.96 -10.75 -6.19
CA ASN A 140 -3.36 -11.91 -6.97
C ASN A 140 -2.69 -12.05 -8.34
N LYS A 141 -2.16 -10.96 -8.93
CA LYS A 141 -1.48 -10.97 -10.23
C LYS A 141 -0.40 -9.90 -10.30
N PRO A 142 0.69 -10.14 -11.05
CA PRO A 142 1.64 -9.08 -11.34
C PRO A 142 0.97 -7.84 -11.95
N ASN A 143 1.24 -6.67 -11.38
CA ASN A 143 0.80 -5.40 -11.90
C ASN A 143 1.74 -4.93 -13.02
N LYS A 144 1.19 -4.64 -14.20
CA LYS A 144 1.99 -4.16 -15.34
C LYS A 144 2.21 -2.65 -15.19
N LEU A 145 3.47 -2.24 -15.06
CA LEU A 145 3.85 -0.83 -14.89
C LEU A 145 3.88 -0.08 -16.22
N GLY A 146 4.28 -0.76 -17.30
CA GLY A 146 4.39 -0.14 -18.61
C GLY A 146 5.49 -0.77 -19.45
N THR A 147 6.01 -0.01 -20.40
CA THR A 147 7.07 -0.46 -21.31
C THR A 147 8.16 0.60 -21.48
N PHE A 148 9.41 0.17 -21.64
CA PHE A 148 10.56 1.02 -21.91
C PHE A 148 11.41 0.44 -23.05
N MET A 149 12.33 1.24 -23.61
CA MET A 149 13.16 0.85 -24.74
C MET A 149 14.58 0.50 -24.31
N VAL A 150 15.12 -0.61 -24.82
CA VAL A 150 16.52 -1.00 -24.67
C VAL A 150 17.23 -0.86 -26.01
N GLU A 151 18.19 0.06 -26.07
CA GLU A 151 18.95 0.40 -27.28
C GLU A 151 20.42 -0.06 -27.22
N SER A 152 20.99 -0.14 -26.03
CA SER A 152 22.42 -0.37 -25.83
C SER A 152 22.84 -1.83 -26.02
N GLY A 153 21.89 -2.77 -25.97
CA GLY A 153 22.17 -4.20 -25.85
C GLY A 153 22.78 -4.57 -24.49
N LYS A 154 22.67 -3.67 -23.50
CA LYS A 154 23.09 -3.82 -22.12
C LYS A 154 21.98 -3.33 -21.17
N LEU A 155 21.93 -3.89 -19.98
CA LEU A 155 21.11 -3.36 -18.89
C LEU A 155 21.98 -3.16 -17.66
N ILE A 156 21.68 -2.15 -16.86
CA ILE A 156 22.22 -2.00 -15.51
C ILE A 156 21.10 -2.23 -14.49
N VAL A 157 21.41 -3.00 -13.45
CA VAL A 157 20.55 -3.24 -12.30
C VAL A 157 21.24 -2.63 -11.09
N THR A 158 20.58 -1.67 -10.43
CA THR A 158 21.20 -0.83 -9.39
C THR A 158 20.14 -0.06 -8.59
N ASP A 159 20.57 0.48 -7.45
CA ASP A 159 19.95 1.66 -6.84
C ASP A 159 19.95 2.83 -7.84
N PRO A 160 18.82 3.52 -8.06
CA PRO A 160 18.71 4.61 -9.05
C PRO A 160 19.56 5.85 -8.73
N TYR A 161 19.99 6.02 -7.47
CA TYR A 161 20.82 7.15 -7.04
C TYR A 161 22.33 6.89 -7.14
N TYR A 162 22.73 5.65 -7.43
CA TYR A 162 24.14 5.36 -7.70
C TYR A 162 24.57 5.86 -9.08
N LYS A 163 25.81 6.36 -9.14
CA LYS A 163 26.48 6.61 -10.41
C LYS A 163 26.90 5.29 -11.04
N VAL A 164 27.02 5.26 -12.35
CA VAL A 164 27.54 4.09 -13.07
C VAL A 164 28.99 3.87 -12.66
N ASP A 165 29.25 2.71 -12.07
CA ASP A 165 30.59 2.24 -11.73
C ASP A 165 30.68 0.75 -12.09
N GLU A 166 31.35 0.44 -13.21
CA GLU A 166 31.50 -0.94 -13.69
C GLU A 166 32.38 -1.80 -12.74
N GLU A 167 33.18 -1.19 -11.86
CA GLU A 167 34.00 -1.90 -10.88
C GLU A 167 33.27 -2.10 -9.54
N SER A 168 32.17 -1.38 -9.30
CA SER A 168 31.40 -1.47 -8.07
C SER A 168 30.80 -2.84 -7.85
N GLU A 169 30.94 -3.41 -6.65
CA GLU A 169 30.29 -4.65 -6.24
C GLU A 169 28.78 -4.52 -5.97
N LEU A 170 28.23 -3.30 -6.06
CA LEU A 170 26.82 -3.02 -5.74
C LEU A 170 25.91 -2.96 -6.97
N GLN A 171 26.48 -3.01 -8.18
CA GLN A 171 25.73 -2.90 -9.44
C GLN A 171 25.94 -4.12 -10.33
N ILE A 172 24.94 -4.49 -11.11
CA ILE A 172 25.05 -5.57 -12.09
C ILE A 172 24.86 -5.00 -13.49
N VAL A 173 25.88 -5.17 -14.33
CA VAL A 173 25.80 -4.87 -15.77
C VAL A 173 25.58 -6.16 -16.54
N LEU A 174 24.41 -6.26 -17.16
CA LEU A 174 24.03 -7.39 -18.00
C LEU A 174 24.40 -7.11 -19.46
N LEU A 175 25.13 -8.05 -20.07
CA LEU A 175 25.55 -8.00 -21.47
C LEU A 175 24.67 -8.89 -22.36
N ASN A 176 24.79 -8.70 -23.67
CA ASN A 176 24.04 -9.48 -24.68
C ASN A 176 22.52 -9.42 -24.46
N VAL A 177 22.02 -8.24 -24.10
CA VAL A 177 20.59 -7.98 -23.90
C VAL A 177 19.92 -7.80 -25.26
N LYS A 178 18.71 -8.33 -25.41
CA LYS A 178 17.93 -8.14 -26.63
C LYS A 178 17.40 -6.69 -26.71
N ASN A 179 17.84 -5.95 -27.72
CA ASN A 179 17.34 -4.61 -28.02
C ASN A 179 15.86 -4.63 -28.43
N GLY A 180 15.14 -3.55 -28.11
CA GLY A 180 13.74 -3.31 -28.47
C GLY A 180 12.89 -2.92 -27.26
N ASN A 181 11.57 -3.11 -27.35
CA ASN A 181 10.64 -2.77 -26.28
C ASN A 181 10.59 -3.87 -25.21
N TRP A 182 10.66 -3.44 -23.95
CA TRP A 182 10.57 -4.27 -22.76
C TRP A 182 9.34 -3.89 -21.94
N THR A 183 8.69 -4.87 -21.34
CA THR A 183 7.58 -4.68 -20.41
C THR A 183 8.09 -4.80 -18.98
N ALA A 184 7.67 -3.87 -18.11
CA ALA A 184 7.94 -3.90 -16.68
C ALA A 184 6.69 -4.24 -15.88
N SER A 185 6.89 -4.95 -14.79
CA SER A 185 5.81 -5.39 -13.90
C SER A 185 6.32 -5.69 -12.50
N ILE A 186 5.45 -5.51 -11.52
CA ILE A 186 5.72 -5.76 -10.11
C ILE A 186 4.82 -6.90 -9.61
N SER A 187 5.31 -7.70 -8.68
CA SER A 187 4.48 -8.59 -7.86
C SER A 187 4.62 -8.23 -6.39
N TYR A 188 3.63 -8.62 -5.58
CA TYR A 188 3.53 -8.22 -4.19
C TYR A 188 3.39 -9.44 -3.28
N THR A 189 3.79 -9.28 -2.01
CA THR A 189 3.43 -10.19 -0.93
C THR A 189 1.95 -10.06 -0.59
N PRO A 190 1.37 -10.96 0.24
CA PRO A 190 0.01 -10.82 0.74
C PRO A 190 -0.26 -9.50 1.48
N ASP A 191 0.79 -8.88 2.04
CA ASP A 191 0.73 -7.61 2.76
C ASP A 191 0.93 -6.38 1.84
N GLU A 192 0.89 -6.57 0.52
CA GLU A 192 1.12 -5.54 -0.50
C GLU A 192 2.50 -4.89 -0.42
N VAL A 193 3.48 -5.60 0.11
CA VAL A 193 4.89 -5.22 0.00
C VAL A 193 5.41 -5.67 -1.36
N VAL A 194 6.19 -4.84 -2.05
CA VAL A 194 6.81 -5.19 -3.34
C VAL A 194 7.69 -6.42 -3.14
N LYS A 195 7.31 -7.53 -3.79
CA LYS A 195 8.04 -8.80 -3.76
C LYS A 195 9.10 -8.84 -4.85
N THR A 196 8.74 -8.45 -6.07
CA THR A 196 9.65 -8.46 -7.21
C THR A 196 9.43 -7.28 -8.15
N LEU A 197 10.50 -6.69 -8.67
CA LEU A 197 10.48 -5.94 -9.93
C LEU A 197 10.97 -6.85 -11.05
N PHE A 198 10.16 -7.10 -12.08
CA PHE A 198 10.61 -7.88 -13.23
C PHE A 198 10.29 -7.22 -14.56
N VAL A 199 11.28 -7.25 -15.45
CA VAL A 199 11.21 -6.74 -16.81
C VAL A 199 11.47 -7.85 -17.81
N PHE A 200 10.84 -7.79 -18.97
CA PHE A 200 11.03 -8.78 -20.03
C PHE A 200 10.83 -8.21 -21.43
N TYR A 201 11.50 -8.81 -22.41
CA TYR A 201 11.42 -8.39 -23.80
C TYR A 201 10.03 -8.70 -24.41
N GLY A 202 9.42 -7.68 -25.03
CA GLY A 202 8.11 -7.78 -25.67
C GLY A 202 6.93 -7.71 -24.70
N GLU A 203 5.73 -8.08 -25.17
CA GLU A 203 4.49 -7.98 -24.39
C GLU A 203 4.16 -9.24 -23.58
N LYS A 204 4.70 -10.39 -23.99
CA LYS A 204 4.43 -11.69 -23.36
C LYS A 204 5.61 -12.12 -22.51
N LYS A 205 5.32 -12.49 -21.26
CA LYS A 205 6.33 -13.00 -20.32
C LYS A 205 7.05 -14.21 -20.94
N PRO A 206 8.40 -14.23 -20.98
CA PRO A 206 9.16 -15.34 -21.52
C PRO A 206 8.93 -16.62 -20.68
N THR A 207 8.82 -17.77 -21.36
CA THR A 207 8.72 -19.10 -20.75
C THR A 207 10.10 -19.70 -20.48
N GLY A 208 10.20 -20.69 -19.59
CA GLY A 208 11.47 -21.35 -19.22
C GLY A 208 11.99 -20.98 -17.84
N LYS A 209 13.22 -21.40 -17.52
CA LYS A 209 13.85 -21.23 -16.21
C LYS A 209 14.47 -19.83 -16.05
N TRP A 210 14.52 -19.38 -14.80
CA TRP A 210 15.29 -18.21 -14.38
C TRP A 210 16.62 -18.69 -13.80
N HIS A 211 17.65 -17.86 -13.93
CA HIS A 211 19.01 -18.13 -13.44
C HIS A 211 19.39 -17.04 -12.47
N VAL A 212 19.80 -17.41 -11.26
CA VAL A 212 20.34 -16.48 -10.27
C VAL A 212 21.67 -15.92 -10.79
N CYS A 213 21.86 -14.60 -10.67
CA CYS A 213 23.15 -13.96 -10.89
C CYS A 213 24.08 -14.26 -9.72
N ASP A 214 25.36 -14.48 -10.01
CA ASP A 214 26.39 -14.72 -8.97
C ASP A 214 26.62 -13.51 -8.05
N LYS A 215 26.10 -12.34 -8.46
CA LYS A 215 26.24 -11.07 -7.78
C LYS A 215 24.86 -10.55 -7.37
N GLN A 216 24.81 -9.90 -6.22
CA GLN A 216 23.66 -9.15 -5.72
C GLN A 216 23.83 -7.65 -6.01
N ILE A 217 22.74 -6.90 -5.97
CA ILE A 217 22.79 -5.43 -6.02
C ILE A 217 22.71 -4.86 -4.61
N GLY A 218 23.39 -3.74 -4.37
CA GLY A 218 23.20 -2.95 -3.16
C GLY A 218 22.16 -1.87 -3.36
N VAL A 219 21.37 -1.58 -2.34
CA VAL A 219 20.33 -0.55 -2.30
C VAL A 219 20.43 0.23 -1.01
N ASP A 220 20.52 1.56 -1.11
CA ASP A 220 20.67 2.50 0.01
C ASP A 220 19.57 3.59 0.01
N SER A 221 18.67 3.57 -0.99
CA SER A 221 17.55 4.51 -1.12
C SER A 221 16.19 3.85 -0.90
N ALA A 222 16.15 2.59 -0.47
CA ALA A 222 14.99 1.71 -0.54
C ALA A 222 14.37 1.54 -1.94
N GLN A 223 15.08 1.91 -3.01
CA GLN A 223 14.65 1.81 -4.40
C GLN A 223 15.64 0.99 -5.22
N ALA A 224 15.13 0.19 -6.16
CA ALA A 224 15.96 -0.53 -7.11
C ALA A 224 15.35 -0.47 -8.49
N GLY A 225 16.19 -0.44 -9.52
CA GLY A 225 15.74 -0.33 -10.90
C GLY A 225 16.58 -1.12 -11.90
N ILE A 226 16.01 -1.24 -13.09
CA ILE A 226 16.59 -1.91 -14.26
C ILE A 226 16.50 -0.93 -15.43
N PHE A 227 17.66 -0.51 -15.94
CA PHE A 227 17.76 0.58 -16.92
C PHE A 227 18.62 0.19 -18.13
N ASP A 228 18.36 0.80 -19.27
CA ASP A 228 19.27 0.76 -20.41
C ASP A 228 20.58 1.47 -20.06
N PHE A 229 21.68 0.77 -20.30
CA PHE A 229 23.00 1.23 -19.88
C PHE A 229 23.44 2.54 -20.56
N LYS A 230 22.94 2.84 -21.77
CA LYS A 230 23.38 4.01 -22.54
C LYS A 230 22.83 5.31 -21.96
N THR A 231 21.68 5.28 -21.31
CA THR A 231 20.98 6.50 -20.85
C THR A 231 21.02 6.67 -19.34
N PHE A 232 21.11 5.58 -18.58
CA PHE A 232 21.16 5.64 -17.13
C PHE A 232 22.29 6.55 -16.61
N GLY A 233 21.97 7.40 -15.62
CA GLY A 233 22.90 8.32 -14.98
C GLY A 233 23.36 9.51 -15.83
N ARG A 234 22.75 9.75 -17.01
CA ARG A 234 23.11 10.89 -17.89
C ARG A 234 22.19 12.10 -17.76
N ASP A 235 20.96 11.90 -17.26
CA ASP A 235 20.00 12.98 -17.02
C ASP A 235 19.91 13.27 -15.52
N GLU A 236 20.31 14.47 -15.10
CA GLU A 236 20.37 14.89 -13.69
C GLU A 236 18.99 15.20 -13.07
N ALA A 237 17.90 15.09 -13.84
CA ALA A 237 16.56 15.58 -13.46
C ALA A 237 15.48 14.49 -13.33
N ILE A 238 15.85 13.21 -13.19
CA ILE A 238 14.87 12.14 -13.04
C ILE A 238 14.36 12.09 -11.60
N GLN A 239 13.07 12.40 -11.40
CA GLN A 239 12.39 12.30 -10.11
C GLN A 239 11.85 10.88 -9.93
N PHE A 240 12.71 9.98 -9.43
CA PHE A 240 12.34 8.59 -9.15
C PHE A 240 11.29 8.47 -8.04
N ASP A 241 11.37 9.35 -7.03
CA ASP A 241 10.49 9.35 -5.85
C ASP A 241 9.00 9.46 -6.22
N ASP A 242 8.64 10.38 -7.13
CA ASP A 242 7.26 10.60 -7.56
C ASP A 242 6.63 9.32 -8.18
N VAL A 243 7.45 8.52 -8.86
CA VAL A 243 7.01 7.30 -9.54
C VAL A 243 6.79 6.16 -8.55
N VAL A 244 7.68 6.03 -7.56
CA VAL A 244 7.61 4.98 -6.54
C VAL A 244 6.64 5.31 -5.39
N GLU A 245 6.27 6.58 -5.20
CA GLU A 245 5.23 7.02 -4.25
C GLU A 245 3.80 6.69 -4.71
N SER A 246 3.63 6.27 -5.96
CA SER A 246 2.34 5.81 -6.47
C SER A 246 1.82 4.57 -5.74
N ASP A 247 0.51 4.32 -5.82
CA ASP A 247 -0.11 3.11 -5.26
C ASP A 247 0.46 1.79 -5.86
N ALA A 248 1.14 1.87 -7.00
CA ALA A 248 1.83 0.75 -7.64
C ALA A 248 3.26 0.52 -7.11
N GLN A 249 3.78 1.42 -6.27
CA GLN A 249 5.10 1.32 -5.64
C GLN A 249 6.27 1.18 -6.64
N GLY A 250 6.06 1.65 -7.87
CA GLY A 250 7.02 1.61 -8.96
C GLY A 250 6.44 2.09 -10.27
N GLY A 251 7.29 2.21 -11.28
CA GLY A 251 6.89 2.67 -12.60
C GLY A 251 7.99 2.57 -13.64
N VAL A 252 7.75 3.20 -14.79
CA VAL A 252 8.63 3.13 -15.96
C VAL A 252 9.05 4.51 -16.43
N PHE A 253 10.26 4.58 -16.95
CA PHE A 253 10.79 5.70 -17.73
C PHE A 253 10.97 5.24 -19.18
N SER A 254 11.37 6.15 -20.07
CA SER A 254 11.65 5.78 -21.47
C SER A 254 12.71 4.70 -21.61
N ASP A 255 13.60 4.60 -20.62
CA ASP A 255 14.82 3.80 -20.65
C ASP A 255 14.94 2.81 -19.49
N GLY A 256 13.93 2.67 -18.64
CA GLY A 256 14.00 1.70 -17.55
C GLY A 256 12.75 1.59 -16.71
N ALA A 257 12.87 0.85 -15.63
CA ALA A 257 11.84 0.69 -14.61
C ALA A 257 12.45 0.73 -13.22
N VAL A 258 11.70 1.25 -12.26
CA VAL A 258 12.10 1.39 -10.85
C VAL A 258 10.95 0.92 -9.95
N SER A 259 11.30 0.40 -8.78
CA SER A 259 10.34 0.14 -7.70
C SER A 259 10.95 0.45 -6.35
N MET A 260 10.09 0.63 -5.34
CA MET A 260 10.50 0.41 -3.96
C MET A 260 10.93 -1.05 -3.79
N SER A 261 11.94 -1.31 -2.96
CA SER A 261 12.29 -2.68 -2.56
C SER A 261 11.22 -3.28 -1.65
N GLY A 262 10.44 -2.46 -0.96
CA GLY A 262 9.46 -2.89 0.04
C GLY A 262 10.07 -3.33 1.37
N TYR A 263 11.36 -3.68 1.39
CA TYR A 263 12.12 -4.12 2.56
C TYR A 263 13.16 -3.11 3.05
N GLY A 264 13.38 -2.03 2.29
CA GLY A 264 14.33 -0.96 2.62
C GLY A 264 15.68 -1.13 1.93
N ASP A 265 16.74 -0.82 2.67
CA ASP A 265 18.13 -0.89 2.22
C ASP A 265 18.67 -2.32 2.42
N GLY A 266 19.61 -2.74 1.58
CA GLY A 266 20.21 -4.07 1.67
C GLY A 266 20.78 -4.61 0.37
N MET A 267 21.07 -5.91 0.38
CA MET A 267 21.58 -6.65 -0.78
C MET A 267 20.46 -7.53 -1.36
N TYR A 268 20.22 -7.42 -2.67
CA TYR A 268 19.10 -8.13 -3.31
C TYR A 268 19.56 -9.04 -4.45
N GLU A 269 18.91 -10.20 -4.54
CA GLU A 269 19.17 -11.18 -5.58
C GLU A 269 18.60 -10.72 -6.93
N VAL A 270 19.37 -10.93 -7.99
CA VAL A 270 18.93 -10.68 -9.37
C VAL A 270 18.86 -11.99 -10.13
N LYS A 271 17.73 -12.23 -10.80
CA LYS A 271 17.50 -13.39 -11.66
C LYS A 271 17.41 -12.96 -13.11
N VAL A 272 18.04 -13.71 -14.01
CA VAL A 272 18.11 -13.43 -15.44
C VAL A 272 17.53 -14.58 -16.24
N LYS A 273 16.95 -14.24 -17.39
CA LYS A 273 16.37 -15.19 -18.33
C LYS A 273 16.97 -15.04 -19.71
N TYR A 274 17.34 -16.17 -20.29
CA TYR A 274 17.95 -16.25 -21.61
C TYR A 274 17.01 -16.90 -22.63
N ASN A 275 17.07 -16.44 -23.87
CA ASN A 275 16.45 -17.14 -24.99
C ASN A 275 17.40 -18.22 -25.58
N ILE A 276 16.94 -18.93 -26.61
CA ILE A 276 17.71 -19.98 -27.30
C ILE A 276 19.03 -19.48 -27.91
N SER A 277 19.14 -18.19 -28.20
CA SER A 277 20.36 -17.54 -28.72
C SER A 277 21.25 -16.98 -27.61
N LYS A 278 21.01 -17.38 -26.34
CA LYS A 278 21.71 -16.89 -25.14
C LYS A 278 21.65 -15.36 -24.95
N LYS A 279 20.65 -14.68 -25.54
CA LYS A 279 20.40 -13.27 -25.25
C LYS A 279 19.55 -13.12 -24.01
N VAL A 280 19.84 -12.11 -23.20
CA VAL A 280 19.01 -11.74 -22.05
C VAL A 280 17.67 -11.20 -22.57
N VAL A 281 16.58 -11.81 -22.09
CA VAL A 281 15.19 -11.48 -22.45
C VAL A 281 14.29 -11.28 -21.23
N GLY A 282 14.83 -11.42 -20.02
CA GLY A 282 14.13 -11.13 -18.77
C GLY A 282 15.12 -10.88 -17.65
N VAL A 283 14.79 -9.96 -16.76
CA VAL A 283 15.55 -9.61 -15.56
C VAL A 283 14.55 -9.40 -14.42
N MET A 284 14.89 -9.88 -13.23
CA MET A 284 14.05 -9.80 -12.04
C MET A 284 14.92 -9.47 -10.83
N ILE A 285 14.50 -8.49 -10.04
CA ILE A 285 15.01 -8.24 -8.69
C ILE A 285 14.04 -8.93 -7.74
N ASP A 286 14.55 -9.79 -6.86
CA ASP A 286 13.78 -10.45 -5.81
C ASP A 286 14.10 -9.77 -4.48
N PHE A 287 13.09 -9.16 -3.86
CA PHE A 287 13.26 -8.42 -2.61
C PHE A 287 12.96 -9.27 -1.38
N VAL A 288 12.40 -10.47 -1.58
CA VAL A 288 12.10 -11.41 -0.50
C VAL A 288 13.24 -12.39 -0.39
N ASP A 289 13.89 -12.39 0.75
CA ASP A 289 14.76 -13.50 1.14
C ASP A 289 13.86 -14.67 1.55
N GLU A 290 13.95 -15.79 0.83
CA GLU A 290 13.36 -17.05 1.27
C GLU A 290 14.33 -17.69 2.27
N GLU A 291 14.37 -17.18 3.51
CA GLU A 291 14.92 -17.92 4.66
C GLU A 291 13.95 -19.00 5.16
#